data_AF-A0AA42ZFM0-F1
#
_entry.id   AF-A0AA42ZFM0-F1
#
_cell.length_a   1.000
_cell.length_b   1.000
_cell.length_c   1.000
_cell.angle_alpha   90.00
_cell.angle_beta   90.00
_cell.angle_gamma   90.00
#
_symmetry.space_group_name_H-M   'P 1'
#
loop_
_entity.id
_entity.type
_entity.pdbx_description
1 polymer ?
#
loop_
_entity_poly.entity_id
_entity_poly.type
_entity_poly.pdbx_seq_one_letter_code
_entity_poly.pdbx_strand_id
1 'polypeptide(L)'
;MHQEMNPAGQLEKKGMSKGCLVGLIVGIVLIVIVVGGGLVCWWKFDDIKKAGVETFVEGIRTQINNNPVEGIDSVRVNTLADGFLAKLETDEVTFEQMGPFVQSLQHIMDDKAVDADEAAVFVQAMIDYYPELADLVPAEDATQEAIEDTTVVIDSLE
;
A
#
# COMPACT_ATOMS: atom_id res chain seq x y z
N MET A 1 43.08 -75.79 -20.80
CA MET A 1 43.38 -74.48 -20.21
C MET A 1 42.57 -73.43 -20.95
N HIS A 2 41.37 -73.13 -20.46
CA HIS A 2 40.53 -72.03 -20.93
C HIS A 2 40.10 -71.28 -19.67
N GLN A 3 40.56 -70.04 -19.57
CA GLN A 3 40.31 -69.14 -18.44
C GLN A 3 39.23 -68.17 -18.93
N GLU A 4 37.99 -68.36 -18.46
CA GLU A 4 36.90 -67.43 -18.73
C GLU A 4 37.16 -66.11 -18.01
N MET A 5 37.33 -65.04 -18.78
CA MET A 5 37.39 -63.67 -18.28
C MET A 5 35.98 -63.22 -17.90
N ASN A 6 35.75 -63.02 -16.60
CA ASN A 6 34.52 -62.48 -16.05
C ASN A 6 34.45 -60.97 -16.35
N PRO A 7 33.47 -60.48 -17.14
CA PRO A 7 33.45 -59.09 -17.56
C PRO A 7 32.88 -58.19 -16.45
N ALA A 8 33.66 -57.15 -16.15
CA ALA A 8 33.23 -55.84 -15.68
C ALA A 8 32.13 -55.79 -14.61
N GLY A 9 32.54 -55.48 -13.38
CA GLY A 9 31.66 -55.02 -12.31
C GLY A 9 30.75 -53.88 -12.80
N GLN A 10 29.51 -54.23 -13.10
CA GLN A 10 28.42 -53.28 -13.19
C GLN A 10 28.24 -52.71 -11.79
N LEU A 11 28.73 -51.49 -11.57
CA LEU A 11 28.36 -50.70 -10.41
C LEU A 11 26.83 -50.58 -10.45
N GLU A 12 26.15 -51.36 -9.61
CA GLU A 12 24.71 -51.27 -9.42
C GLU A 12 24.37 -49.80 -9.13
N LYS A 13 23.73 -49.15 -10.11
CA LYS A 13 23.15 -47.82 -9.92
C LYS A 13 22.03 -47.98 -8.91
N LYS A 14 22.36 -47.88 -7.63
CA LYS A 14 21.42 -47.86 -6.51
C LYS A 14 20.40 -46.77 -6.81
N GLY A 15 19.21 -47.19 -7.20
CA GLY A 15 18.14 -46.30 -7.62
C GLY A 15 17.85 -45.30 -6.50
N MET A 16 18.01 -44.01 -6.79
CA MET A 16 17.74 -42.96 -5.84
C MET A 16 16.26 -43.04 -5.45
N SER A 17 15.98 -43.09 -4.14
CA SER A 17 14.61 -43.18 -3.62
C SER A 17 13.75 -42.06 -4.21
N LYS A 18 12.55 -42.40 -4.69
CA LYS A 18 11.61 -41.46 -5.30
C LYS A 18 11.33 -40.25 -4.40
N GLY A 19 11.41 -40.41 -3.07
CA GLY A 19 11.23 -39.31 -2.12
C GLY A 19 12.37 -38.27 -2.13
N CYS A 20 13.62 -38.70 -2.37
CA CYS A 20 14.75 -37.77 -2.49
C CYS A 20 14.67 -36.95 -3.78
N LEU A 21 14.24 -37.59 -4.88
CA LEU A 21 14.05 -36.92 -6.16
C LEU A 21 12.92 -35.87 -6.09
N VAL A 22 11.80 -36.18 -5.44
CA VAL A 22 10.69 -35.21 -5.25
C VAL A 22 11.12 -34.05 -4.35
N GLY A 23 11.79 -34.32 -3.23
CA GLY A 23 12.27 -33.27 -2.33
C GLY A 23 13.26 -32.31 -3.01
N LEU A 24 14.12 -32.82 -3.89
CA LEU A 24 15.06 -32.00 -4.66
C LEU A 24 14.32 -31.09 -5.64
N ILE A 25 13.30 -31.58 -6.32
CA ILE A 25 12.47 -30.76 -7.24
C ILE A 25 11.77 -29.63 -6.46
N VAL A 26 11.11 -29.93 -5.34
CA VAL A 26 10.43 -28.91 -4.53
C VAL A 26 11.43 -27.89 -3.99
N GLY A 27 12.61 -28.34 -3.54
CA GLY A 27 13.69 -27.46 -3.08
C GLY A 27 14.17 -26.50 -4.16
N ILE A 28 14.40 -27.00 -5.39
CA ILE A 28 14.78 -26.14 -6.52
C ILE A 28 13.67 -25.14 -6.84
N VAL A 29 12.41 -25.57 -6.87
CA VAL A 29 11.28 -24.66 -7.16
C VAL A 29 11.18 -23.54 -6.11
N LEU A 30 11.32 -23.87 -4.82
CA LEU A 30 11.35 -22.86 -3.75
C LEU A 30 12.52 -21.87 -3.93
N ILE A 31 13.71 -22.37 -4.26
CA ILE A 31 14.88 -21.51 -4.53
C ILE A 31 14.61 -20.58 -5.71
N VAL A 32 14.04 -21.10 -6.81
CA VAL A 32 13.71 -20.29 -7.99
C VAL A 32 12.67 -19.21 -7.65
N ILE A 33 11.68 -19.50 -6.81
CA ILE A 33 10.71 -18.51 -6.35
C ILE A 33 11.37 -17.42 -5.51
N VAL A 34 12.24 -17.79 -4.57
CA VAL A 34 12.93 -16.82 -3.70
C VAL A 34 13.92 -15.96 -4.51
N VAL A 35 14.72 -16.57 -5.39
CA VAL A 35 15.71 -15.85 -6.20
C VAL A 35 15.03 -15.02 -7.30
N GLY A 36 14.02 -15.58 -7.96
CA GLY A 36 13.22 -14.88 -8.97
C GLY A 36 12.43 -13.73 -8.36
N GLY A 37 11.77 -13.96 -7.22
CA GLY A 37 11.10 -12.92 -6.44
C GLY A 37 12.08 -11.84 -5.99
N GLY A 38 13.25 -12.22 -5.48
CA GLY A 38 14.30 -11.28 -5.10
C GLY A 38 14.80 -10.43 -6.28
N LEU A 39 15.04 -11.03 -7.45
CA LEU A 39 15.46 -10.32 -8.67
C LEU A 39 14.39 -9.36 -9.17
N VAL A 40 13.13 -9.79 -9.21
CA VAL A 40 12.01 -8.93 -9.60
C VAL A 40 11.86 -7.80 -8.60
N CYS A 41 11.90 -8.08 -7.30
CA CYS A 41 11.89 -7.06 -6.25
C CYS A 41 13.07 -6.09 -6.38
N TRP A 42 14.23 -6.52 -6.88
CA TRP A 42 15.40 -5.66 -7.04
C TRP A 42 15.30 -4.72 -8.25
N TRP A 43 14.74 -5.20 -9.37
CA TRP A 43 14.57 -4.39 -10.58
C TRP A 43 13.30 -3.53 -10.59
N LYS A 44 12.29 -3.92 -9.81
CA LYS A 44 10.99 -3.24 -9.73
C LYS A 44 10.72 -2.66 -8.35
N PHE A 45 11.76 -2.45 -7.55
CA PHE A 45 11.61 -1.98 -6.18
C PHE A 45 10.85 -0.65 -6.10
N ASP A 46 11.15 0.28 -7.00
CA ASP A 46 10.54 1.61 -6.99
C ASP A 46 9.09 1.57 -7.48
N ASP A 47 8.79 0.78 -8.51
CA ASP A 47 7.42 0.54 -8.98
C ASP A 47 6.56 -0.12 -7.89
N ILE A 48 7.12 -1.08 -7.15
CA ILE A 48 6.43 -1.77 -6.05
C ILE A 48 6.11 -0.80 -4.91
N LYS A 49 7.02 0.13 -4.58
CA LYS A 49 6.76 1.16 -3.55
C LYS A 49 5.62 2.08 -3.98
N LYS A 50 5.68 2.60 -5.22
CA LYS A 50 4.63 3.48 -5.76
C LYS A 50 3.28 2.78 -5.72
N ALA A 51 3.20 1.56 -6.23
CA ALA A 51 1.97 0.76 -6.20
C ALA A 51 1.48 0.47 -4.76
N GLY A 52 2.40 0.24 -3.81
CA GLY A 52 2.04 0.02 -2.41
C GLY A 52 1.43 1.26 -1.76
N VAL A 53 2.03 2.43 -2.00
CA VAL A 53 1.53 3.72 -1.48
C VAL A 53 0.23 4.11 -2.16
N GLU A 54 0.11 3.91 -3.47
CA GLU A 54 -1.11 4.13 -4.24
C GLU A 54 -2.27 3.28 -3.69
N THR A 55 -2.06 1.97 -3.56
CA THR A 55 -3.03 1.04 -2.95
C THR A 55 -3.43 1.50 -1.55
N PHE A 56 -2.48 2.05 -0.80
CA PHE A 56 -2.70 2.50 0.56
C PHE A 56 -3.58 3.76 0.64
N VAL A 57 -3.23 4.78 -0.15
CA VAL A 57 -3.97 6.04 -0.29
C VAL A 57 -5.39 5.77 -0.80
N GLU A 58 -5.54 4.92 -1.82
CA GLU A 58 -6.84 4.49 -2.33
C GLU A 58 -7.66 3.72 -1.29
N GLY A 59 -6.99 2.91 -0.47
CA GLY A 59 -7.59 2.17 0.63
C GLY A 59 -8.23 3.11 1.67
N ILE A 60 -7.47 4.09 2.17
CA ILE A 60 -7.97 5.10 3.12
C ILE A 60 -9.09 5.93 2.48
N ARG A 61 -8.89 6.40 1.25
CA ARG A 61 -9.90 7.14 0.48
C ARG A 61 -11.21 6.36 0.39
N THR A 62 -11.14 5.07 0.09
CA THR A 62 -12.31 4.19 0.00
C THR A 62 -12.98 4.02 1.36
N GLN A 63 -12.21 3.90 2.45
CA GLN A 63 -12.77 3.81 3.79
C GLN A 63 -13.51 5.09 4.21
N ILE A 64 -12.93 6.27 3.96
CA ILE A 64 -13.56 7.57 4.27
C ILE A 64 -14.82 7.78 3.42
N ASN A 65 -14.80 7.40 2.14
CA ASN A 65 -15.97 7.53 1.27
C ASN A 65 -17.10 6.57 1.66
N ASN A 66 -16.77 5.36 2.13
CA ASN A 66 -17.76 4.38 2.57
C ASN A 66 -18.29 4.67 3.98
N ASN A 67 -17.47 5.28 4.83
CA ASN A 67 -17.81 5.65 6.21
C ASN A 67 -17.49 7.14 6.40
N PRO A 68 -18.40 8.05 6.01
CA PRO A 68 -18.18 9.48 6.17
C PRO A 68 -17.94 9.82 7.63
N VAL A 69 -16.84 10.50 7.89
CA VAL A 69 -16.44 10.92 9.23
C VAL A 69 -16.98 12.32 9.49
N GLU A 70 -17.59 12.51 10.66
CA GLU A 70 -18.12 13.83 11.04
C GLU A 70 -16.98 14.86 11.15
N GLY A 71 -17.18 16.04 10.56
CA GLY A 71 -16.19 17.12 10.56
C GLY A 71 -15.09 17.00 9.50
N ILE A 72 -15.06 15.93 8.71
CA ILE A 72 -14.10 15.76 7.61
C ILE A 72 -14.80 15.98 6.27
N ASP A 73 -14.29 16.93 5.48
CA ASP A 73 -14.70 17.11 4.09
C ASP A 73 -14.07 16.02 3.22
N SER A 74 -14.88 15.02 2.85
CA SER A 74 -14.45 13.94 1.97
C SER A 74 -14.02 14.44 0.58
N VAL A 75 -14.56 15.56 0.10
CA VAL A 75 -14.13 16.16 -1.18
C VAL A 75 -12.69 16.65 -1.05
N ARG A 76 -12.36 17.36 0.02
CA ARG A 76 -10.99 17.79 0.32
C ARG A 76 -10.02 16.62 0.40
N VAL A 77 -10.37 15.56 1.13
CA VAL A 77 -9.51 14.36 1.23
C VAL A 77 -9.30 13.73 -0.15
N ASN A 78 -10.36 13.60 -0.94
CA ASN A 78 -10.31 13.06 -2.30
C ASN A 78 -9.40 13.91 -3.21
N THR A 79 -9.53 15.24 -3.18
CA THR A 79 -8.71 16.15 -3.98
C THR A 79 -7.22 16.08 -3.62
N LEU A 80 -6.91 16.03 -2.33
CA LEU A 80 -5.53 15.87 -1.86
C LEU A 80 -4.96 14.51 -2.25
N ALA A 81 -5.74 13.44 -2.11
CA ALA A 81 -5.33 12.11 -2.54
C ALA A 81 -5.04 12.07 -4.05
N ASP A 82 -5.91 12.67 -4.87
CA ASP A 82 -5.71 12.74 -6.33
C ASP A 82 -4.44 13.53 -6.68
N GLY A 83 -4.21 14.67 -6.02
CA GLY A 83 -2.99 15.47 -6.20
C GLY A 83 -1.72 14.72 -5.76
N PHE A 84 -1.79 14.01 -4.64
CA PHE A 84 -0.71 13.20 -4.10
C PHE A 84 -0.34 12.04 -5.04
N LEU A 85 -1.34 11.31 -5.55
CA LEU A 85 -1.13 10.21 -6.50
C LEU A 85 -0.54 10.71 -7.83
N ALA A 86 -1.03 11.84 -8.34
CA ALA A 86 -0.49 12.46 -9.55
C ALA A 86 0.99 12.84 -9.39
N LYS A 87 1.39 13.35 -8.22
CA LYS A 87 2.78 13.67 -7.89
C LYS A 87 3.64 12.42 -7.74
N LEU A 88 3.12 11.37 -7.10
CA LEU A 88 3.82 10.09 -6.99
C LEU A 88 4.10 9.45 -8.35
N GLU A 89 3.22 9.63 -9.34
CA GLU A 89 3.45 9.11 -10.69
C GLU A 89 4.67 9.79 -11.34
N THR A 90 4.78 11.11 -11.22
CA THR A 90 5.83 11.91 -11.87
C THR A 90 7.16 11.90 -11.13
N ASP A 91 7.12 11.86 -9.80
CA ASP A 91 8.31 12.10 -8.99
C ASP A 91 9.04 10.80 -8.64
N GLU A 92 10.33 10.92 -8.35
CA GLU A 92 11.13 9.78 -7.90
C GLU A 92 10.91 9.58 -6.39
N VAL A 93 10.39 8.41 -6.02
CA VAL A 93 10.05 8.10 -4.63
C VAL A 93 11.27 7.53 -3.91
N THR A 94 11.87 8.33 -3.03
CA THR A 94 12.99 7.87 -2.20
C THR A 94 12.49 7.23 -0.90
N PHE A 95 13.23 6.24 -0.40
CA PHE A 95 12.87 5.54 0.83
C PHE A 95 12.97 6.45 2.06
N GLU A 96 13.87 7.42 2.02
CA GLU A 96 14.11 8.39 3.10
C GLU A 96 12.92 9.33 3.27
N GLN A 97 12.29 9.75 2.17
CA GLN A 97 11.08 10.60 2.22
C GLN A 97 9.83 9.78 2.56
N MET A 98 9.74 8.55 2.05
CA MET A 98 8.56 7.69 2.24
C MET A 98 8.46 7.10 3.66
N GLY A 99 9.59 6.92 4.35
CA GLY A 99 9.63 6.36 5.70
C GLY A 99 8.71 7.10 6.69
N PRO A 100 8.86 8.43 6.87
CA PRO A 100 7.99 9.22 7.74
C PRO A 100 6.51 9.13 7.37
N PHE A 101 6.18 9.20 6.06
CA PHE A 101 4.81 9.07 5.58
C PHE A 101 4.21 7.70 5.92
N VAL A 102 4.92 6.61 5.64
CA VAL A 102 4.42 5.26 5.98
C VAL A 102 4.28 5.12 7.50
N GLN A 103 5.21 5.66 8.27
CA GLN A 103 5.15 5.61 9.74
C GLN A 103 3.94 6.38 10.29
N SER A 104 3.60 7.54 9.72
CA SER A 104 2.41 8.30 10.11
C SER A 104 1.11 7.61 9.76
N LEU A 105 1.13 6.50 9.01
CA LEU A 105 -0.08 5.80 8.59
C LEU A 105 -0.25 4.43 9.23
N GLN A 106 0.77 3.93 9.93
CA GLN A 106 0.72 2.62 10.57
C GLN A 106 -0.45 2.48 11.54
N HIS A 107 -0.75 3.53 12.30
CA HIS A 107 -1.85 3.50 13.27
C HIS A 107 -3.23 3.41 12.60
N ILE A 108 -3.42 4.09 11.47
CA ILE A 108 -4.67 4.08 10.69
C ILE A 108 -4.99 2.67 10.16
N MET A 109 -3.96 1.86 9.91
CA MET A 109 -4.16 0.49 9.42
C MET A 109 -4.70 -0.50 10.45
N ASP A 110 -4.48 -0.22 11.74
CA ASP A 110 -4.73 -1.19 12.80
C ASP A 110 -6.24 -1.28 13.12
N ASP A 111 -6.97 -0.17 12.99
CA ASP A 111 -8.37 -0.02 13.37
C ASP A 111 -9.37 -0.55 12.31
N LYS A 112 -9.02 -0.47 11.02
CA LYS A 112 -9.90 -0.74 9.85
C LYS A 112 -11.08 0.22 9.66
N ALA A 113 -11.30 1.16 10.56
CA ALA A 113 -12.03 2.38 10.30
C ALA A 113 -11.07 3.57 10.40
N VAL A 114 -11.41 4.66 9.73
CA VAL A 114 -10.66 5.91 9.79
C VAL A 114 -11.51 6.88 10.59
N ASP A 115 -10.99 7.38 11.71
CA ASP A 115 -11.65 8.43 12.49
C ASP A 115 -11.23 9.85 12.03
N ALA A 116 -11.74 10.88 12.70
CA ALA A 116 -11.50 12.28 12.30
C ALA A 116 -10.05 12.70 12.52
N ASP A 117 -9.43 12.23 13.61
CA ASP A 117 -8.06 12.55 13.95
C ASP A 117 -7.11 11.84 12.97
N GLU A 118 -7.41 10.59 12.63
CA GLU A 118 -6.68 9.80 11.64
C GLU A 118 -6.79 10.38 10.22
N ALA A 119 -7.99 10.82 9.81
CA ALA A 119 -8.18 11.51 8.54
C ALA A 119 -7.39 12.82 8.48
N ALA A 120 -7.34 13.57 9.58
CA ALA A 120 -6.54 14.79 9.68
C ALA A 120 -5.04 14.49 9.59
N VAL A 121 -4.56 13.44 10.26
CA VAL A 121 -3.16 12.98 10.16
C VAL A 121 -2.85 12.51 8.75
N PHE A 122 -3.76 11.80 8.08
CA PHE A 122 -3.58 11.37 6.69
C PHE A 122 -3.43 12.56 5.74
N VAL A 123 -4.30 13.56 5.87
CA VAL A 123 -4.23 14.81 5.11
C VAL A 123 -2.91 15.55 5.38
N GLN A 124 -2.54 15.70 6.64
CA GLN A 124 -1.31 16.38 7.02
C GLN A 124 -0.07 15.63 6.49
N ALA A 125 -0.05 14.31 6.54
CA ALA A 125 1.05 13.50 6.03
C ALA A 125 1.25 13.67 4.52
N MET A 126 0.17 13.80 3.74
CA MET A 126 0.25 14.10 2.31
C MET A 126 0.86 15.49 2.06
N ILE A 127 0.46 16.49 2.85
CA ILE A 127 0.99 17.86 2.75
C ILE A 127 2.45 17.93 3.21
N ASP A 128 2.82 17.25 4.29
CA ASP A 128 4.20 17.21 4.78
C ASP A 128 5.13 16.58 3.73
N TYR A 129 4.63 15.60 2.98
CA TYR A 129 5.38 14.95 1.90
C TYR A 129 5.45 15.82 0.63
N TYR A 130 4.33 16.41 0.22
CA TYR A 130 4.24 17.36 -0.91
C TYR A 130 3.62 18.68 -0.45
N PRO A 131 4.43 19.64 0.05
CA PRO A 131 3.94 20.89 0.61
C PRO A 131 3.07 21.72 -0.34
N GLU A 132 3.26 21.58 -1.65
CA GLU A 132 2.43 22.24 -2.66
C GLU A 132 0.96 21.78 -2.68
N LEU A 133 0.65 20.63 -2.07
CA LEU A 133 -0.74 20.17 -1.95
C LEU A 133 -1.54 21.02 -0.97
N ALA A 134 -0.89 21.80 -0.09
CA ALA A 134 -1.56 22.73 0.80
C ALA A 134 -2.41 23.77 0.03
N ASP A 135 -1.98 24.15 -1.18
CA ASP A 135 -2.71 25.11 -2.03
C ASP A 135 -4.00 24.51 -2.62
N LEU A 136 -4.14 23.18 -2.62
CA LEU A 136 -5.36 22.49 -3.03
C LEU A 136 -6.39 22.42 -1.91
N VAL A 137 -6.02 22.82 -0.69
CA VAL A 137 -6.95 22.93 0.43
C VAL A 137 -7.62 24.30 0.35
N PRO A 138 -8.90 24.41 -0.05
CA PRO A 138 -9.61 25.67 0.09
C PRO A 138 -9.58 26.06 1.57
N ALA A 139 -9.22 27.32 1.87
CA ALA A 139 -9.22 27.83 3.23
C ALA A 139 -10.59 27.55 3.87
N GLU A 140 -10.60 26.90 5.04
CA GLU A 140 -11.79 26.34 5.71
C GLU A 140 -12.89 27.35 6.07
N ASP A 141 -12.73 28.63 5.74
CA ASP A 141 -13.53 29.73 6.30
C ASP A 141 -14.77 30.14 5.48
N ALA A 142 -15.08 29.52 4.34
CA ALA A 142 -16.19 30.00 3.50
C ALA A 142 -17.59 29.43 3.87
N THR A 143 -17.69 28.44 4.75
CA THR A 143 -18.94 27.66 4.91
C THR A 143 -19.63 27.81 6.27
N GLN A 144 -19.02 28.49 7.26
CA GLN A 144 -19.68 28.72 8.56
C GLN A 144 -20.63 29.94 8.60
N GLU A 145 -20.56 30.87 7.64
CA GLU A 145 -21.43 32.06 7.68
C GLU A 145 -22.87 31.85 7.12
N ALA A 146 -23.22 30.68 6.57
CA ALA A 146 -24.50 30.51 5.88
C ALA A 146 -25.65 29.90 6.73
N ILE A 147 -25.44 29.55 8.00
CA ILE A 147 -26.45 28.86 8.82
C ILE A 147 -27.03 29.75 9.96
N GLU A 148 -26.46 30.92 10.25
CA GLU A 148 -26.95 31.81 11.33
C GLU A 148 -28.04 32.82 10.92
N ASP A 149 -28.58 32.78 9.70
CA ASP A 149 -29.66 33.71 9.28
C ASP A 149 -30.95 33.00 8.81
N THR A 150 -31.42 32.02 9.59
CA THR A 150 -32.82 31.56 9.50
C THR A 150 -33.41 31.51 10.90
N THR A 151 -33.48 32.67 11.54
CA THR A 151 -34.37 32.87 12.68
C THR A 151 -35.80 32.90 12.15
N VAL A 152 -36.46 31.74 12.13
CA VAL A 152 -37.89 31.64 11.85
C VAL A 152 -38.63 32.37 12.98
N VAL A 153 -39.07 33.59 12.68
CA VAL A 153 -40.04 34.31 13.51
C VAL A 153 -41.35 33.54 13.43
N ILE A 154 -41.57 32.63 14.40
CA ILE A 154 -42.89 32.04 14.65
C ILE A 154 -43.68 33.12 15.38
N ASP A 155 -44.26 34.04 14.61
CA ASP A 155 -45.19 35.03 15.12
C ASP A 155 -46.46 34.31 15.58
N SER A 156 -46.75 34.45 16.87
CA SER A 156 -47.86 33.80 17.55
C SER A 156 -49.16 34.54 17.22
N LEU A 157 -50.08 33.86 16.54
CA LEU A 157 -51.48 34.28 16.43
C LEU A 157 -52.34 33.39 17.32
N GLU A 158 -52.57 33.83 18.56
CA GLU A 158 -53.76 33.53 19.36
C GLU A 158 -54.34 34.82 19.94
#